data_AF-A0A938J8J3-F1
#
_entry.id   AF-A0A938J8J3-F1
#
_cell.length_a   1.000
_cell.length_b   1.000
_cell.length_c   1.000
_cell.angle_alpha   90.00
_cell.angle_beta   90.00
_cell.angle_gamma   90.00
#
_symmetry.space_group_name_H-M   'P 1'
#
loop_
_entity.id
_entity.type
_entity.pdbx_description
1 polymer ?
#
loop_
_entity_poly.entity_id
_entity_poly.type
_entity_poly.pdbx_seq_one_letter_code
_entity_poly.pdbx_strand_id
1 'polypeptide(L)'
;MYLLLVLAAPWQLRSHGRWPWLFVATLPAACILLDVARLSHVAPGLAVGNYLVVFLFAQELGFAYADGRFSRVQPRHALWCAAAAFGVLALLTYGGPYPVSMVGVPGEEISNMSPPTVCILVLTVAQGALLLAVYRPLTRWLARVRVWTAVITVSLVIMTLFLWHLSALVAVGAVAYALDAFPPIGSAAWWLERPVWIAGELAVLTILVLGFGPIERMRTWVRVDRAATARRAIGILLAFRGPAGFALTGFQNATQAGGATLLGHRLSPLVDLGLLVVGWLLAAGRPRLASSRTPEPRTQP
;
A
#
# COMPACT_ATOMS: atom_id res chain seq x y z
N MET A 1 -0.60 6.28 7.47
CA MET A 1 -0.11 7.05 6.31
C MET A 1 -1.24 7.59 5.42
N TYR A 2 -2.08 6.75 4.82
CA TYR A 2 -3.17 7.18 3.92
C TYR A 2 -4.02 8.36 4.45
N LEU A 3 -4.49 8.30 5.69
CA LEU A 3 -5.27 9.38 6.31
C LEU A 3 -4.51 10.71 6.38
N LEU A 4 -3.21 10.67 6.63
CA LEU A 4 -2.37 11.87 6.67
C LEU A 4 -2.26 12.51 5.28
N LEU A 5 -2.14 11.71 4.22
CA LEU A 5 -2.15 12.20 2.85
C LEU A 5 -3.47 12.87 2.49
N VAL A 6 -4.60 12.23 2.85
CA VAL A 6 -5.93 12.78 2.60
C VAL A 6 -6.14 14.10 3.33
N LEU A 7 -5.67 14.20 4.58
CA LEU A 7 -5.72 15.44 5.36
C LEU A 7 -4.82 16.54 4.78
N ALA A 8 -3.65 16.18 4.26
CA ALA A 8 -2.71 17.10 3.64
C ALA A 8 -3.13 17.53 2.22
N ALA A 9 -3.91 16.71 1.52
CA ALA A 9 -4.31 16.92 0.12
C ALA A 9 -4.91 18.30 -0.18
N PRO A 10 -5.89 18.84 0.57
CA PRO A 10 -6.45 20.16 0.25
C PRO A 10 -5.44 21.30 0.45
N TRP A 11 -4.48 21.16 1.36
CA TRP A 11 -3.40 22.14 1.51
C TRP A 11 -2.38 22.02 0.37
N GLN A 12 -1.97 20.80 0.05
CA GLN A 12 -1.03 20.53 -1.03
C GLN A 12 -1.60 20.96 -2.38
N LEU A 13 -2.87 20.66 -2.67
CA LEU A 13 -3.53 21.04 -3.93
C LEU A 13 -3.63 22.56 -4.11
N ARG A 14 -3.97 23.31 -3.04
CA ARG A 14 -3.96 24.79 -3.08
C ARG A 14 -2.57 25.34 -3.36
N SER A 15 -1.55 24.70 -2.80
CA SER A 15 -0.17 25.12 -2.95
C SER A 15 0.37 24.74 -4.33
N HIS A 16 0.02 23.57 -4.86
CA HIS A 16 0.31 23.12 -6.23
C HIS A 16 -0.25 24.09 -7.28
N GLY A 17 -1.51 24.50 -7.12
CA GLY A 17 -2.16 25.43 -8.06
C GLY A 17 -1.45 26.79 -8.14
N ARG A 18 -0.78 27.21 -7.06
CA ARG A 18 0.03 28.43 -7.06
C ARG A 18 1.44 28.15 -7.55
N TRP A 19 2.16 27.24 -6.90
CA TRP A 19 3.61 27.03 -7.07
C TRP A 19 3.91 25.54 -7.34
N PRO A 20 3.56 25.01 -8.53
CA PRO A 20 3.56 23.57 -8.81
C PRO A 20 4.95 22.93 -8.80
N TRP A 21 6.00 23.72 -9.02
CA TRP A 21 7.39 23.23 -9.02
C TRP A 21 8.06 23.32 -7.65
N LEU A 22 7.44 24.02 -6.68
CA LEU A 22 7.99 24.13 -5.33
C LEU A 22 8.13 22.75 -4.71
N PHE A 23 7.04 21.97 -4.65
CA PHE A 23 7.05 20.64 -4.03
C PHE A 23 7.92 19.62 -4.75
N VAL A 24 8.01 19.72 -6.07
CA VAL A 24 8.89 18.88 -6.89
C VAL A 24 10.36 19.10 -6.51
N ALA A 25 10.74 20.32 -6.10
CA ALA A 25 12.10 20.61 -5.65
C ALA A 25 12.29 20.40 -4.13
N THR A 26 11.34 20.85 -3.30
CA THR A 26 11.50 20.88 -1.84
C THR A 26 11.32 19.52 -1.18
N LEU A 27 10.43 18.66 -1.69
CA LEU A 27 10.19 17.35 -1.07
C LEU A 27 11.39 16.40 -1.25
N PRO A 28 12.02 16.29 -2.45
CA PRO A 28 13.26 15.52 -2.57
C PRO A 28 14.39 16.07 -1.69
N ALA A 29 14.55 17.40 -1.63
CA ALA A 29 15.56 18.00 -0.75
C ALA A 29 15.31 17.66 0.73
N ALA A 30 14.06 17.76 1.20
CA ALA A 30 13.70 17.38 2.55
C ALA A 30 13.97 15.90 2.83
N CYS A 31 13.66 15.01 1.88
CA CYS A 31 13.93 13.58 2.02
C CYS A 31 15.43 13.29 2.13
N ILE A 32 16.25 13.93 1.28
CA ILE A 32 17.71 13.80 1.34
C ILE A 32 18.24 14.30 2.68
N LEU A 33 17.75 15.43 3.19
CA LEU A 33 18.17 15.95 4.50
C LEU A 33 17.82 14.99 5.65
N LEU A 34 16.63 14.41 5.62
CA LEU A 34 16.19 13.42 6.61
C LEU A 34 16.99 12.11 6.52
N ASP A 35 17.32 11.68 5.30
CA ASP A 35 18.18 10.54 5.06
C ASP A 35 19.61 10.78 5.56
N VAL A 36 20.17 11.96 5.31
CA VAL A 36 21.50 12.36 5.82
C VAL A 36 21.48 12.41 7.34
N ALA A 37 20.45 13.00 7.97
CA ALA A 37 20.32 13.03 9.43
C ALA A 37 20.22 11.62 10.06
N ARG A 38 19.64 10.67 9.33
CA ARG A 38 19.60 9.24 9.70
C ARG A 38 20.96 8.58 9.57
N LEU A 39 21.59 8.69 8.40
CA LEU A 39 22.84 8.01 8.08
C LEU A 39 24.05 8.58 8.84
N SER A 40 24.00 9.86 9.24
CA SER A 40 25.00 10.49 10.09
C SER A 40 24.78 10.26 11.59
N HIS A 41 23.72 9.54 11.97
CA HIS A 41 23.32 9.30 13.36
C HIS A 41 23.06 10.56 14.22
N VAL A 42 22.98 11.76 13.62
CA VAL A 42 22.73 13.02 14.33
C VAL A 42 21.33 13.06 14.93
N ALA A 43 20.32 12.66 14.15
CA ALA A 43 18.92 12.68 14.57
C ALA A 43 18.10 11.62 13.82
N PRO A 44 18.38 10.30 14.02
CA PRO A 44 17.79 9.23 13.22
C PRO A 44 16.26 9.15 13.33
N GLY A 45 15.68 9.58 14.46
CA GLY A 45 14.23 9.64 14.64
C GLY A 45 13.50 10.57 13.66
N LEU A 46 14.17 11.58 13.11
CA LEU A 46 13.55 12.49 12.14
C LEU A 46 13.22 11.80 10.81
N ALA A 47 13.88 10.69 10.48
CA ALA A 47 13.62 9.92 9.27
C ALA A 47 12.18 9.41 9.17
N VAL A 48 11.46 9.29 10.29
CA VAL A 48 10.01 8.99 10.29
C VAL A 48 9.22 10.01 9.46
N GLY A 49 9.70 11.26 9.38
CA GLY A 49 9.15 12.28 8.51
C GLY A 49 9.12 11.91 7.02
N ASN A 50 10.01 11.02 6.56
CA ASN A 50 10.01 10.56 5.17
C ASN A 50 8.75 9.81 4.77
N TYR A 51 8.03 9.19 5.72
CA TYR A 51 6.71 8.65 5.42
C TYR A 51 5.80 9.74 4.84
N LEU A 52 5.83 10.95 5.38
CA LEU A 52 5.04 12.03 4.84
C LEU A 52 5.65 12.58 3.55
N VAL A 53 6.93 12.92 3.58
CA VAL A 53 7.62 13.60 2.47
C VAL A 53 7.58 12.81 1.16
N VAL A 54 7.93 11.52 1.20
CA VAL A 54 8.03 10.69 0.00
C VAL A 54 6.67 10.46 -0.66
N PHE A 55 5.64 10.23 0.16
CA PHE A 55 4.30 10.00 -0.36
C PHE A 55 3.60 11.30 -0.80
N LEU A 56 3.86 12.43 -0.16
CA LEU A 56 3.43 13.74 -0.67
C LEU A 56 4.07 14.04 -2.03
N PHE A 57 5.32 13.63 -2.24
CA PHE A 57 5.98 13.80 -3.54
C PHE A 57 5.31 12.94 -4.62
N ALA A 58 5.00 11.68 -4.31
CA ALA A 58 4.24 10.82 -5.22
C ALA A 58 2.87 11.44 -5.56
N GLN A 59 2.19 12.02 -4.56
CA GLN A 59 0.92 12.72 -4.75
C GLN A 59 1.07 13.98 -5.63
N GLU A 60 2.17 14.73 -5.47
CA GLU A 60 2.47 15.91 -6.29
C GLU A 60 2.65 15.55 -7.77
N LEU A 61 3.37 14.45 -8.05
CA LEU A 61 3.49 13.92 -9.40
C LEU A 61 2.13 13.51 -9.97
N GLY A 62 1.24 12.97 -9.14
CA GLY A 62 -0.15 12.67 -9.50
C GLY A 62 -0.95 13.92 -9.89
N PHE A 63 -0.81 15.02 -9.16
CA PHE A 63 -1.43 16.30 -9.51
C PHE A 63 -0.87 16.85 -10.82
N ALA A 64 0.45 16.83 -11.00
CA ALA A 64 1.07 17.26 -12.24
C ALA A 64 0.62 16.42 -13.46
N TYR A 65 0.39 15.12 -13.27
CA TYR A 65 -0.18 14.25 -14.28
C TYR A 65 -1.64 14.60 -14.58
N ALA A 66 -2.48 14.81 -13.56
CA ALA A 66 -3.89 15.17 -13.71
C ALA A 66 -4.08 16.52 -14.42
N ASP A 67 -3.20 17.49 -14.14
CA ASP A 67 -3.14 18.79 -14.82
C ASP A 67 -2.69 18.68 -16.30
N GLY A 68 -2.30 17.48 -16.76
CA GLY A 68 -1.79 17.26 -18.10
C GLY A 68 -0.40 17.85 -18.34
N ARG A 69 0.37 18.17 -17.30
CA ARG A 69 1.71 18.78 -17.43
C ARG A 69 2.69 17.87 -18.18
N PHE A 70 2.49 16.56 -18.10
CA PHE A 70 3.30 15.58 -18.81
C PHE A 70 2.81 15.28 -20.24
N SER A 71 1.71 15.88 -20.71
CA SER A 71 1.12 15.61 -22.04
C SER A 71 2.06 15.91 -23.21
N ARG A 72 2.97 16.88 -23.03
CA ARG A 72 3.96 17.30 -24.03
C ARG A 72 5.27 16.51 -23.96
N VAL A 73 5.46 15.69 -22.93
CA VAL A 73 6.69 14.88 -22.79
C VAL A 73 6.70 13.82 -23.89
N GLN A 74 7.74 13.85 -24.71
CA GLN A 74 7.91 12.84 -25.75
C GLN A 74 8.29 11.50 -25.11
N PRO A 75 7.77 10.36 -25.62
CA PRO A 75 8.07 9.04 -25.06
C PRO A 75 9.56 8.74 -24.89
N ARG A 76 10.39 9.20 -25.84
CA ARG A 76 11.85 9.06 -25.76
C ARG A 76 12.46 9.77 -24.54
N HIS A 77 12.00 10.99 -24.22
CA HIS A 77 12.51 11.74 -23.07
C HIS A 77 12.04 11.11 -21.75
N ALA A 78 10.81 10.59 -21.73
CA ALA A 78 10.31 9.82 -20.60
C ALA A 78 11.13 8.53 -20.40
N LEU A 79 11.51 7.84 -21.48
CA LEU A 79 12.37 6.66 -21.42
C LEU A 79 13.79 7.01 -20.93
N TRP A 80 14.39 8.09 -21.42
CA TRP A 80 15.68 8.57 -20.92
C TRP A 80 15.63 8.93 -19.44
N CYS A 81 14.55 9.60 -18.99
CA CYS A 81 14.34 9.90 -17.58
C CYS A 81 14.21 8.63 -16.73
N ALA A 82 13.43 7.64 -17.20
CA ALA A 82 13.32 6.34 -16.54
C ALA A 82 14.68 5.63 -16.44
N ALA A 83 15.42 5.57 -17.54
CA ALA A 83 16.75 4.96 -17.59
C ALA A 83 17.74 5.66 -16.65
N ALA A 84 17.75 7.00 -16.63
CA ALA A 84 18.57 7.78 -15.72
C ALA A 84 18.19 7.54 -14.26
N ALA A 85 16.89 7.52 -13.93
CA ALA A 85 16.41 7.26 -12.58
C ALA A 85 16.75 5.83 -12.11
N PHE A 86 16.61 4.81 -12.97
CA PHE A 86 17.08 3.45 -12.65
C PHE A 86 18.60 3.39 -12.50
N GLY A 87 19.36 4.15 -13.30
CA GLY A 87 20.81 4.27 -13.16
C GLY A 87 21.20 4.89 -11.81
N VAL A 88 20.55 5.98 -11.40
CA VAL A 88 20.74 6.58 -10.07
C VAL A 88 20.37 5.60 -8.97
N LEU A 89 19.26 4.87 -9.11
CA LEU A 89 18.86 3.85 -8.14
C LEU A 89 19.93 2.76 -8.01
N ALA A 90 20.48 2.27 -9.12
CA ALA A 90 21.56 1.28 -9.12
C ALA A 90 22.84 1.84 -8.44
N LEU A 91 23.19 3.10 -8.67
CA LEU A 91 24.32 3.74 -7.99
C LEU A 91 24.10 3.82 -6.48
N LEU A 92 22.91 4.24 -6.04
CA LEU A 92 22.56 4.38 -4.63
C LEU A 92 22.51 3.04 -3.88
N THR A 93 22.25 1.94 -4.58
CA THR A 93 22.09 0.61 -3.96
C THR A 93 23.33 -0.27 -4.07
N TYR A 94 23.96 -0.35 -5.25
CA TYR A 94 25.20 -1.11 -5.42
C TYR A 94 26.43 -0.35 -4.95
N GLY A 95 26.44 0.98 -5.09
CA GLY A 95 27.49 1.85 -4.54
C GLY A 95 27.28 2.20 -3.07
N GLY A 96 26.13 1.84 -2.48
CA GLY A 96 25.71 2.24 -1.15
C GLY A 96 25.22 3.69 -1.08
N PRO A 97 24.67 4.13 0.07
CA PRO A 97 24.59 3.42 1.36
C PRO A 97 23.31 2.57 1.55
N TYR A 98 22.46 2.46 0.51
CA TYR A 98 21.16 1.80 0.64
C TYR A 98 21.20 0.34 0.19
N PRO A 99 20.36 -0.54 0.76
CA PRO A 99 20.24 -1.90 0.26
C PRO A 99 19.61 -1.94 -1.13
N VAL A 100 19.89 -3.01 -1.88
CA VAL A 100 19.26 -3.27 -3.19
C VAL A 100 17.77 -3.56 -3.02
N SER A 101 17.37 -4.19 -1.91
CA SER A 101 15.96 -4.47 -1.66
C SER A 101 15.16 -3.19 -1.43
N MET A 102 14.07 -3.04 -2.18
CA MET A 102 13.11 -1.95 -1.97
C MET A 102 12.09 -2.28 -0.87
N VAL A 103 12.13 -3.49 -0.30
CA VAL A 103 11.28 -3.92 0.82
C VAL A 103 12.16 -4.35 1.99
N GLY A 104 11.62 -4.37 3.21
CA GLY A 104 12.37 -4.91 4.35
C GLY A 104 12.62 -6.41 4.17
N VAL A 105 13.89 -6.83 4.22
CA VAL A 105 14.30 -8.23 4.17
C VAL A 105 15.05 -8.55 5.47
N PRO A 106 14.83 -9.72 6.09
CA PRO A 106 15.60 -10.14 7.25
C PRO A 106 17.11 -10.14 6.94
N GLY A 107 17.91 -9.50 7.80
CA GLY A 107 19.36 -9.40 7.65
C GLY A 107 19.87 -8.06 7.12
N GLU A 108 19.00 -7.18 6.62
CA GLU A 108 19.36 -5.80 6.27
C GLU A 108 19.10 -4.84 7.45
N GLU A 109 20.08 -4.02 7.81
CA GLU A 109 19.95 -3.05 8.92
C GLU A 109 19.02 -1.88 8.57
N ILE A 110 18.99 -1.47 7.30
CA ILE A 110 18.18 -0.38 6.78
C ILE A 110 17.13 -0.97 5.85
N SER A 111 15.88 -0.52 5.96
CA SER A 111 14.85 -0.81 4.95
C SER A 111 14.55 0.44 4.14
N ASN A 112 14.54 0.33 2.81
CA ASN A 112 14.15 1.42 1.93
C ASN A 112 12.68 1.86 2.10
N MET A 113 11.84 1.07 2.78
CA MET A 113 10.41 1.37 3.00
C MET A 113 10.06 1.69 4.46
N SER A 114 11.02 1.64 5.38
CA SER A 114 10.75 1.79 6.81
C SER A 114 11.87 2.48 7.60
N PRO A 115 11.88 3.82 7.69
CA PRO A 115 11.08 4.78 6.91
C PRO A 115 11.53 4.87 5.43
N PRO A 116 10.68 5.34 4.50
CA PRO A 116 11.05 5.52 3.10
C PRO A 116 12.36 6.30 2.92
N THR A 117 13.19 5.88 1.97
CA THR A 117 14.44 6.56 1.63
C THR A 117 14.31 7.31 0.30
N VAL A 118 15.34 8.06 -0.06
CA VAL A 118 15.48 8.70 -1.36
C VAL A 118 15.40 7.67 -2.51
N CYS A 119 15.74 6.40 -2.26
CA CYS A 119 15.57 5.33 -3.25
C CYS A 119 14.10 5.19 -3.68
N ILE A 120 13.13 5.36 -2.77
CA ILE A 120 11.70 5.28 -3.10
C ILE A 120 11.24 6.49 -3.91
N LEU A 121 11.79 7.68 -3.66
CA LEU A 121 11.55 8.86 -4.51
C LEU A 121 12.04 8.61 -5.94
N VAL A 122 13.30 8.15 -6.08
CA VAL A 122 13.91 7.86 -7.37
C VAL A 122 13.14 6.75 -8.10
N LEU A 123 12.74 5.70 -7.38
CA LEU A 123 11.91 4.62 -7.92
C LEU A 123 10.54 5.12 -8.39
N THR A 124 9.92 6.03 -7.64
CA THR A 124 8.65 6.66 -8.03
C THR A 124 8.80 7.43 -9.35
N VAL A 125 9.88 8.20 -9.50
CA VAL A 125 10.18 8.90 -10.77
C VAL A 125 10.45 7.91 -11.89
N ALA A 126 11.25 6.86 -11.64
CA ALA A 126 11.57 5.84 -12.64
C ALA A 126 10.32 5.16 -13.19
N GLN A 127 9.43 4.70 -12.29
CA GLN A 127 8.18 4.04 -12.65
C GLN A 127 7.19 4.99 -13.34
N GLY A 128 7.06 6.23 -12.83
CA GLY A 128 6.22 7.25 -13.45
C GLY A 128 6.68 7.64 -14.85
N ALA A 129 7.99 7.83 -15.05
CA ALA A 129 8.58 8.13 -16.35
C ALA A 129 8.43 6.95 -17.32
N LEU A 130 8.61 5.71 -16.85
CA LEU A 130 8.37 4.52 -17.66
C LEU A 130 6.89 4.44 -18.10
N LEU A 131 5.96 4.70 -17.19
CA LEU A 131 4.52 4.74 -17.50
C LEU A 131 4.20 5.82 -18.54
N LEU A 132 4.79 7.01 -18.43
CA LEU A 132 4.65 8.08 -19.42
C LEU A 132 5.22 7.69 -20.79
N ALA A 133 6.33 6.95 -20.82
CA ALA A 133 6.93 6.47 -22.06
C ALA A 133 5.99 5.49 -22.81
N VAL A 134 5.29 4.62 -22.06
CA VAL A 134 4.35 3.64 -22.62
C VAL A 134 2.89 4.12 -22.62
N TYR A 135 2.63 5.36 -22.23
CA TYR A 135 1.26 5.87 -22.04
C TYR A 135 0.40 5.72 -23.30
N ARG A 136 0.87 6.22 -24.44
CA ARG A 136 0.14 6.17 -25.71
C ARG A 136 -0.19 4.74 -26.18
N PRO A 137 0.76 3.80 -26.29
CA PRO A 137 0.42 2.43 -26.66
C PRO A 137 -0.49 1.75 -25.65
N LEU A 138 -0.31 2.03 -24.35
CA LEU A 138 -1.16 1.49 -23.29
C LEU A 138 -2.60 1.98 -23.41
N THR A 139 -2.83 3.29 -23.64
CA THR A 139 -4.18 3.84 -23.85
C THR A 139 -4.86 3.23 -25.08
N ARG A 140 -4.13 3.01 -26.18
CA ARG A 140 -4.68 2.35 -27.38
C ARG A 140 -5.07 0.90 -27.10
N TRP A 141 -4.28 0.19 -26.30
CA TRP A 141 -4.59 -1.18 -25.91
C TRP A 141 -5.82 -1.23 -24.99
N LEU A 142 -5.91 -0.32 -24.02
CA LEU A 142 -7.03 -0.17 -23.10
C LEU A 142 -8.33 0.30 -23.80
N ALA A 143 -8.25 0.92 -24.98
CA ALA A 143 -9.44 1.25 -25.77
C ALA A 143 -10.20 0.01 -26.28
N ARG A 144 -9.59 -1.19 -26.23
CA ARG A 144 -10.25 -2.44 -26.60
C ARG A 144 -11.18 -2.89 -25.48
N VAL A 145 -12.47 -3.08 -25.79
CA VAL A 145 -13.50 -3.50 -24.82
C VAL A 145 -13.05 -4.69 -23.98
N ARG A 146 -12.50 -5.76 -24.60
CA ARG A 146 -12.05 -6.96 -23.87
C ARG A 146 -10.98 -6.66 -22.80
N VAL A 147 -10.04 -5.76 -23.11
CA VAL A 147 -8.94 -5.38 -22.21
C VAL A 147 -9.50 -4.51 -21.08
N TRP A 148 -10.33 -3.52 -21.42
CA TRP A 148 -10.97 -2.65 -20.44
C TRP A 148 -11.88 -3.42 -19.48
N THR A 149 -12.67 -4.36 -20.00
CA THR A 149 -13.51 -5.25 -19.18
C THR A 149 -12.65 -6.05 -18.21
N ALA A 150 -11.50 -6.60 -18.62
CA ALA A 150 -10.61 -7.30 -17.71
C ALA A 150 -10.11 -6.41 -16.57
N VAL A 151 -9.70 -5.17 -16.89
CA VAL A 151 -9.26 -4.18 -15.89
C VAL A 151 -10.38 -3.86 -14.89
N ILE A 152 -11.60 -3.63 -15.38
CA ILE A 152 -12.76 -3.37 -14.51
C ILE A 152 -13.04 -4.59 -13.64
N THR A 153 -13.07 -5.80 -14.21
CA THR A 153 -13.33 -7.04 -13.45
C THR A 153 -12.33 -7.24 -12.31
N VAL A 154 -11.04 -7.01 -12.56
CA VAL A 154 -10.02 -7.05 -11.50
C VAL A 154 -10.23 -5.92 -10.48
N SER A 155 -10.58 -4.72 -10.95
CA SER A 155 -10.88 -3.57 -10.09
C SER A 155 -12.06 -3.81 -9.15
N LEU A 156 -13.02 -4.67 -9.52
CA LEU A 156 -14.15 -5.03 -8.67
C LEU A 156 -13.74 -5.82 -7.42
N VAL A 157 -12.59 -6.50 -7.46
CA VAL A 157 -12.08 -7.37 -6.38
C VAL A 157 -10.70 -6.93 -5.88
N ILE A 158 -10.24 -5.75 -6.29
CA ILE A 158 -8.86 -5.29 -6.03
C ILE A 158 -8.57 -5.12 -4.54
N MET A 159 -9.59 -4.81 -3.73
CA MET A 159 -9.44 -4.70 -2.28
C MET A 159 -9.23 -6.07 -1.64
N THR A 160 -9.98 -7.09 -2.04
CA THR A 160 -9.74 -8.47 -1.60
C THR A 160 -8.39 -8.96 -2.10
N LEU A 161 -8.02 -8.72 -3.36
CA LEU A 161 -6.68 -9.07 -3.83
C LEU A 161 -5.60 -8.42 -2.95
N PHE A 162 -5.71 -7.12 -2.67
CA PHE A 162 -4.77 -6.41 -1.82
C PHE A 162 -4.71 -6.97 -0.39
N LEU A 163 -5.85 -7.30 0.22
CA LEU A 163 -5.88 -7.82 1.59
C LEU A 163 -5.35 -9.26 1.70
N TRP A 164 -5.55 -10.08 0.66
CA TRP A 164 -5.34 -11.53 0.75
C TRP A 164 -4.12 -12.05 0.00
N HIS A 165 -3.46 -11.26 -0.86
CA HIS A 165 -2.29 -11.73 -1.63
C HIS A 165 -1.13 -12.22 -0.75
N LEU A 166 -0.82 -11.53 0.35
CA LEU A 166 0.22 -12.00 1.29
C LEU A 166 -0.20 -13.31 1.98
N SER A 167 -1.48 -13.51 2.25
CA SER A 167 -1.97 -14.77 2.82
C SER A 167 -1.84 -15.91 1.80
N ALA A 168 -2.14 -15.64 0.53
CA ALA A 168 -1.93 -16.60 -0.55
C ALA A 168 -0.45 -16.96 -0.72
N LEU A 169 0.45 -15.97 -0.69
CA LEU A 169 1.90 -16.17 -0.71
C LEU A 169 2.35 -17.06 0.45
N VAL A 170 1.86 -16.81 1.66
CA VAL A 170 2.18 -17.64 2.84
C VAL A 170 1.66 -19.07 2.70
N ALA A 171 0.43 -19.25 2.18
CA ALA A 171 -0.14 -20.58 1.98
C ALA A 171 0.66 -21.40 0.94
N VAL A 172 0.98 -20.79 -0.20
CA VAL A 172 1.83 -21.42 -1.24
C VAL A 172 3.23 -21.70 -0.70
N GLY A 173 3.81 -20.75 0.02
CA GLY A 173 5.12 -20.90 0.66
C GLY A 173 5.14 -22.02 1.71
N ALA A 174 4.07 -22.22 2.46
CA ALA A 174 3.96 -23.32 3.42
C ALA A 174 3.91 -24.69 2.73
N VAL A 175 3.25 -24.79 1.57
CA VAL A 175 3.27 -26.02 0.75
C VAL A 175 4.66 -26.28 0.19
N ALA A 176 5.31 -25.25 -0.37
CA ALA A 176 6.69 -25.37 -0.84
C ALA A 176 7.65 -25.78 0.29
N TYR A 177 7.45 -25.25 1.50
CA TYR A 177 8.17 -25.64 2.73
C TYR A 177 7.96 -27.09 3.12
N ALA A 178 6.72 -27.58 3.09
CA ALA A 178 6.44 -28.98 3.37
C ALA A 178 7.06 -29.94 2.35
N LEU A 179 7.27 -29.49 1.12
CA LEU A 179 7.85 -30.27 0.02
C LEU A 179 9.37 -30.09 -0.14
N ASP A 180 10.01 -29.28 0.71
CA ASP A 180 11.42 -28.87 0.58
C ASP A 180 11.77 -28.33 -0.82
N ALA A 181 10.81 -27.63 -1.45
CA ALA A 181 10.89 -27.15 -2.82
C ALA A 181 11.48 -25.72 -2.87
N PHE A 182 12.75 -25.59 -2.47
CA PHE A 182 13.51 -24.33 -2.57
C PHE A 182 14.81 -24.54 -3.33
N PRO A 183 14.77 -24.50 -4.67
CA PRO A 183 15.99 -24.55 -5.46
C PRO A 183 16.90 -23.36 -5.11
N PRO A 184 18.22 -23.50 -5.29
CA PRO A 184 19.17 -22.45 -5.00
C PRO A 184 18.80 -21.13 -5.70
N ILE A 185 18.84 -20.03 -4.96
CA ILE A 185 18.47 -18.70 -5.45
C ILE A 185 19.30 -18.35 -6.70
N GLY A 186 18.63 -17.91 -7.75
CA GLY A 186 19.27 -17.52 -9.01
C GLY A 186 19.61 -18.68 -9.95
N SER A 187 19.37 -19.94 -9.57
CA SER A 187 19.51 -21.09 -10.46
C SER A 187 18.45 -21.12 -11.57
N ALA A 188 18.68 -21.92 -12.62
CA ALA A 188 17.69 -22.13 -13.68
C ALA A 188 16.38 -22.74 -13.13
N ALA A 189 16.49 -23.69 -12.18
CA ALA A 189 15.34 -24.28 -11.51
C ALA A 189 14.50 -23.22 -10.76
N TRP A 190 15.17 -22.31 -10.04
CA TRP A 190 14.51 -21.20 -9.34
C TRP A 190 13.70 -20.30 -10.29
N TRP A 191 14.22 -20.00 -11.48
CA TRP A 191 13.50 -19.24 -12.51
C TRP A 191 12.34 -20.03 -13.12
N LEU A 192 12.53 -21.32 -13.39
CA LEU A 192 11.49 -22.20 -13.95
C LEU A 192 10.33 -22.43 -12.99
N GLU A 193 10.54 -22.30 -11.68
CA GLU A 193 9.47 -22.38 -10.69
C GLU A 193 8.63 -21.11 -10.59
N ARG A 194 9.10 -19.93 -11.05
CA ARG A 194 8.36 -18.67 -10.92
C ARG A 194 6.94 -18.73 -11.51
N PRO A 195 6.70 -19.31 -12.71
CA PRO A 195 5.36 -19.53 -13.21
C PRO A 195 4.50 -20.43 -12.30
N VAL A 196 5.10 -21.44 -11.66
CA VAL A 196 4.40 -22.35 -10.72
C VAL A 196 3.98 -21.59 -9.46
N TRP A 197 4.88 -20.78 -8.89
CA TRP A 197 4.56 -19.89 -7.76
C TRP A 197 3.42 -18.93 -8.10
N ILE A 198 3.51 -18.23 -9.23
CA ILE A 198 2.47 -17.30 -9.70
C ILE A 198 1.13 -18.03 -9.90
N ALA A 199 1.16 -19.23 -10.49
CA ALA A 199 -0.05 -20.02 -10.71
C ALA A 199 -0.68 -20.49 -9.39
N GLY A 200 0.14 -20.96 -8.43
CA GLY A 200 -0.31 -21.36 -7.10
C GLY A 200 -0.92 -20.19 -6.33
N GLU A 201 -0.25 -19.03 -6.34
CA GLU A 201 -0.75 -17.82 -5.70
C GLU A 201 -2.07 -17.35 -6.33
N LEU A 202 -2.15 -17.35 -7.65
CA LEU A 202 -3.38 -16.99 -8.37
C LEU A 202 -4.52 -17.97 -8.05
N ALA A 203 -4.24 -19.26 -7.93
CA ALA A 203 -5.24 -20.26 -7.57
C ALA A 203 -5.79 -20.02 -6.15
N VAL A 204 -4.91 -19.84 -5.16
CA VAL A 204 -5.31 -19.54 -3.78
C VAL A 204 -6.04 -18.20 -3.68
N LEU A 205 -5.54 -17.15 -4.36
CA LEU A 205 -6.20 -15.85 -4.44
C LEU A 205 -7.59 -15.95 -5.05
N THR A 206 -7.76 -16.75 -6.11
CA THR A 206 -9.07 -16.95 -6.73
C THR A 206 -10.05 -17.59 -5.75
N ILE A 207 -9.62 -18.59 -4.98
CA ILE A 207 -10.43 -19.22 -3.93
C ILE A 207 -10.84 -18.19 -2.88
N LEU A 208 -9.88 -17.40 -2.39
CA LEU A 208 -10.15 -16.35 -1.40
C LEU A 208 -11.09 -15.27 -1.94
N VAL A 209 -10.91 -14.82 -3.18
CA VAL A 209 -11.80 -13.86 -3.84
C VAL A 209 -13.21 -14.40 -4.00
N LEU A 210 -13.37 -15.66 -4.37
CA LEU A 210 -14.69 -16.29 -4.47
C LEU A 210 -15.35 -16.45 -3.10
N GLY A 211 -14.57 -16.79 -2.06
CA GLY A 211 -15.06 -16.93 -0.69
C GLY A 211 -15.45 -15.60 -0.02
N PHE A 212 -14.65 -14.55 -0.22
CA PHE A 212 -14.84 -13.24 0.42
C PHE A 212 -15.59 -12.21 -0.47
N GLY A 213 -15.74 -12.46 -1.76
CA GLY A 213 -16.43 -11.58 -2.71
C GLY A 213 -17.90 -11.23 -2.35
N PRO A 214 -18.67 -12.07 -1.63
CA PRO A 214 -19.97 -11.65 -1.10
C PRO A 214 -19.87 -10.51 -0.08
N ILE A 215 -18.82 -10.46 0.74
CA ILE A 215 -18.62 -9.46 1.79
C ILE A 215 -18.32 -8.09 1.21
N GLU A 216 -17.50 -8.02 0.14
CA GLU A 216 -17.23 -6.75 -0.56
C GLU A 216 -18.48 -6.12 -1.19
N ARG A 217 -19.41 -6.97 -1.64
CA ARG A 217 -20.69 -6.53 -2.20
C ARG A 217 -21.68 -6.07 -1.14
N MET A 218 -21.43 -6.34 0.14
CA MET A 218 -22.23 -5.81 1.23
C MET A 218 -21.94 -4.31 1.41
N ARG A 219 -22.64 -3.47 0.64
CA ARG A 219 -22.70 -2.03 0.90
C ARG A 219 -23.49 -1.79 2.17
N THR A 220 -22.83 -1.87 3.32
CA THR A 220 -23.42 -1.47 4.59
C THR A 220 -23.46 0.06 4.64
N TRP A 221 -24.60 0.63 4.25
CA TRP A 221 -24.90 2.02 4.58
C TRP A 221 -25.14 2.12 6.07
N VAL A 222 -24.06 2.31 6.83
CA VAL A 222 -24.16 2.52 8.26
C VAL A 222 -24.68 3.94 8.48
N ARG A 223 -25.93 4.09 8.91
CA ARG A 223 -26.39 5.38 9.44
C ARG A 223 -25.46 5.79 10.60
N VAL A 224 -24.92 6.99 10.50
CA VAL A 224 -24.13 7.59 11.58
C VAL A 224 -25.11 7.97 12.69
N ASP A 225 -25.24 7.07 13.66
CA ASP A 225 -25.98 7.34 14.88
C ASP A 225 -25.03 8.03 15.86
N ARG A 226 -25.31 9.30 16.19
CA ARG A 226 -24.48 10.10 17.09
C ARG A 226 -24.36 9.45 18.49
N ALA A 227 -25.39 8.71 18.93
CA ALA A 227 -25.35 7.98 20.20
C ALA A 227 -24.40 6.77 20.18
N ALA A 228 -24.14 6.20 19.00
CA ALA A 228 -23.21 5.09 18.83
C ALA A 228 -21.78 5.54 18.47
N THR A 229 -21.53 6.85 18.31
CA THR A 229 -20.23 7.38 17.89
C THR A 229 -19.11 7.04 18.86
N ALA A 230 -19.33 7.16 20.17
CA ALA A 230 -18.33 6.82 21.18
C ALA A 230 -17.98 5.32 21.15
N ARG A 231 -19.01 4.44 21.10
CA ARG A 231 -18.82 2.99 20.99
C ARG A 231 -18.07 2.59 19.71
N ARG A 232 -18.39 3.22 18.58
CA ARG A 232 -17.70 2.99 17.30
C ARG A 232 -16.28 3.53 17.31
N ALA A 233 -16.03 4.69 17.91
CA ALA A 233 -14.69 5.24 18.06
C ALA A 233 -13.81 4.31 18.91
N ILE A 234 -14.33 3.81 20.03
CA ILE A 234 -13.66 2.80 20.85
C ILE A 234 -13.42 1.53 20.02
N GLY A 235 -14.43 1.03 19.31
CA GLY A 235 -14.29 -0.15 18.45
C GLY A 235 -13.22 0.00 17.37
N ILE A 236 -13.14 1.16 16.71
CA ILE A 236 -12.12 1.49 15.71
C ILE A 236 -10.74 1.57 16.35
N LEU A 237 -10.59 2.21 17.52
CA LEU A 237 -9.31 2.31 18.22
C LEU A 237 -8.80 0.92 18.64
N LEU A 238 -9.68 0.05 19.13
CA LEU A 238 -9.36 -1.34 19.46
C LEU A 238 -9.01 -2.18 18.22
N ALA A 239 -9.78 -2.02 17.14
CA ALA A 239 -9.53 -2.69 15.87
C ALA A 239 -8.26 -2.18 15.16
N PHE A 240 -7.82 -0.96 15.43
CA PHE A 240 -6.53 -0.43 14.97
C PHE A 240 -5.37 -0.95 15.82
N ARG A 241 -5.58 -1.01 17.15
CA ARG A 241 -4.60 -1.48 18.13
C ARG A 241 -4.18 -2.93 17.89
N GLY A 242 -5.11 -3.80 17.50
CA GLY A 242 -4.85 -5.22 17.26
C GLY A 242 -3.83 -5.46 16.14
N PRO A 243 -4.11 -5.07 14.89
CA PRO A 243 -3.18 -5.20 13.77
C PRO A 243 -1.85 -4.47 14.00
N ALA A 244 -1.87 -3.30 14.66
CA ALA A 244 -0.65 -2.57 15.01
C ALA A 244 0.22 -3.33 16.02
N GLY A 245 -0.39 -3.93 17.05
CA GLY A 245 0.33 -4.77 18.01
C GLY A 245 0.88 -6.04 17.36
N PHE A 246 0.05 -6.70 16.56
CA PHE A 246 0.42 -7.90 15.80
C PHE A 246 1.58 -7.66 14.83
N ALA A 247 1.57 -6.52 14.12
CA ALA A 247 2.64 -6.13 13.22
C ALA A 247 3.98 -5.85 13.94
N LEU A 248 3.92 -5.43 15.21
CA LEU A 248 5.10 -5.11 16.02
C LEU A 248 5.68 -6.33 16.75
N THR A 249 4.85 -7.32 17.11
CA THR A 249 5.29 -8.54 17.80
C THR A 249 5.52 -9.74 16.89
N GLY A 250 4.89 -9.76 15.71
CA GLY A 250 4.95 -10.88 14.78
C GLY A 250 4.27 -12.16 15.31
N PHE A 251 4.56 -13.29 14.66
CA PHE A 251 4.03 -14.62 14.99
C PHE A 251 4.87 -15.40 16.01
N GLN A 252 6.07 -14.91 16.35
CA GLN A 252 6.96 -15.58 17.29
C GLN A 252 6.41 -15.46 18.71
N ASN A 253 6.30 -16.60 19.41
CA ASN A 253 5.82 -16.68 20.80
C ASN A 253 4.40 -16.10 21.01
N ALA A 254 3.41 -16.58 20.25
CA ALA A 254 2.02 -16.11 20.27
C ALA A 254 1.36 -15.95 21.67
N THR A 255 1.83 -16.72 22.66
CA THR A 255 1.33 -16.70 24.04
C THR A 255 2.17 -15.87 25.01
N GLN A 256 3.42 -15.54 24.67
CA GLN A 256 4.28 -14.71 25.50
C GLN A 256 4.18 -13.26 25.05
N ALA A 257 4.25 -12.33 26.01
CA ALA A 257 4.35 -10.92 25.67
C ALA A 257 5.66 -10.69 24.91
N GLY A 258 5.58 -10.47 23.59
CA GLY A 258 6.73 -10.07 22.79
C GLY A 258 7.27 -8.77 23.37
N GLY A 259 8.60 -8.63 23.48
CA GLY A 259 9.27 -7.52 24.19
C GLY A 259 8.95 -6.09 23.70
N ALA A 260 8.04 -5.93 22.76
CA ALA A 260 7.55 -4.65 22.26
C ALA A 260 6.40 -4.11 23.14
N THR A 261 6.44 -2.80 23.42
CA THR A 261 5.40 -2.09 24.16
C THR A 261 4.77 -1.01 23.28
N LEU A 262 3.43 -0.91 23.28
CA LEU A 262 2.71 0.21 22.66
C LEU A 262 1.99 0.99 23.75
N LEU A 263 2.30 2.29 23.87
CA LEU A 263 1.74 3.18 24.90
C LEU A 263 1.96 2.67 26.34
N GLY A 264 3.12 2.05 26.61
CA GLY A 264 3.45 1.49 27.94
C GLY A 264 2.84 0.11 28.24
N HIS A 265 2.00 -0.43 27.35
CA HIS A 265 1.44 -1.78 27.48
C HIS A 265 2.26 -2.80 26.70
N ARG A 266 2.61 -3.92 27.34
CA ARG A 266 3.23 -5.06 26.67
C ARG A 266 2.28 -5.63 25.63
N LEU A 267 2.82 -5.90 24.45
CA LEU A 267 2.08 -6.46 23.33
C LEU A 267 2.05 -7.98 23.42
N SER A 268 0.89 -8.59 23.19
CA SER A 268 0.78 -10.02 23.02
C SER A 268 -0.11 -10.35 21.82
N PRO A 269 0.34 -11.21 20.89
CA PRO A 269 -0.42 -11.49 19.66
C PRO A 269 -1.85 -11.96 19.90
N LEU A 270 -2.08 -12.76 20.95
CA LEU A 270 -3.42 -13.25 21.31
C LEU A 270 -4.32 -12.15 21.88
N VAL A 271 -3.79 -11.25 22.73
CA VAL A 271 -4.56 -10.12 23.24
C VAL A 271 -4.88 -9.16 22.10
N ASP A 272 -3.92 -8.89 21.23
CA ASP A 272 -4.09 -8.01 20.07
C ASP A 272 -5.14 -8.58 19.08
N LEU A 273 -5.19 -9.90 18.89
CA LEU A 273 -6.24 -10.58 18.11
C LEU A 273 -7.62 -10.46 18.80
N GLY A 274 -7.67 -10.64 20.11
CA GLY A 274 -8.89 -10.46 20.90
C GLY A 274 -9.44 -9.03 20.82
N LEU A 275 -8.56 -8.02 20.92
CA LEU A 275 -8.92 -6.61 20.78
C LEU A 275 -9.40 -6.28 19.37
N LEU A 276 -8.84 -6.90 18.33
CA LEU A 276 -9.34 -6.79 16.96
C LEU A 276 -10.78 -7.30 16.83
N VAL A 277 -11.07 -8.50 17.37
CA VAL A 277 -12.41 -9.10 17.31
C VAL A 277 -13.42 -8.26 18.11
N VAL A 278 -13.08 -7.86 19.34
CA VAL A 278 -13.92 -7.00 20.17
C VAL A 278 -14.15 -5.64 19.50
N GLY A 279 -13.09 -5.03 18.97
CA GLY A 279 -13.15 -3.78 18.24
C GLY A 279 -14.06 -3.86 17.02
N TRP A 280 -13.95 -4.94 16.24
CA TRP A 280 -14.82 -5.21 15.10
C TRP A 280 -16.29 -5.36 15.53
N LEU A 281 -16.59 -6.14 16.57
CA LEU A 281 -17.95 -6.30 17.07
C LEU A 281 -18.57 -4.99 17.59
N LEU A 282 -17.76 -4.12 18.20
CA LEU A 282 -18.20 -2.80 18.67
C LEU A 282 -18.39 -1.81 17.51
N ALA A 283 -17.56 -1.88 16.47
CA ALA A 283 -17.64 -1.02 15.29
C ALA A 283 -18.74 -1.45 14.32
N ALA A 284 -18.91 -2.75 14.12
CA ALA A 284 -19.97 -3.37 13.33
C ALA A 284 -21.31 -3.14 14.05
N GLY A 285 -21.99 -2.04 13.74
CA GLY A 285 -23.37 -1.87 14.14
C GLY A 285 -24.22 -3.02 13.62
N ARG A 286 -25.29 -3.40 14.33
CA ARG A 286 -26.24 -4.40 13.83
C ARG A 286 -26.73 -3.98 12.44
N PRO A 287 -26.51 -4.77 11.38
CA PRO A 287 -27.03 -4.45 10.06
C PRO A 287 -28.55 -4.50 10.16
N ARG A 288 -29.21 -3.34 10.14
CA ARG A 288 -30.65 -3.31 9.89
C ARG A 288 -30.82 -3.44 8.38
N LEU A 289 -31.26 -4.63 7.94
CA LEU A 289 -31.74 -4.82 6.57
C LEU A 289 -32.78 -3.73 6.30
N ALA A 290 -32.50 -2.86 5.34
CA ALA A 290 -33.46 -1.87 4.92
C ALA A 290 -34.67 -2.63 4.37
N SER A 291 -35.79 -2.62 5.11
CA SER A 291 -37.06 -3.12 4.57
C SER A 291 -37.32 -2.35 3.29
N SER A 292 -37.43 -3.05 2.16
CA SER A 292 -37.85 -2.50 0.88
C SER A 292 -39.28 -1.95 1.01
N ARG A 293 -39.44 -0.73 1.53
CA ARG A 293 -40.66 0.02 1.32
C ARG A 293 -40.61 0.50 -0.13
N THR A 294 -41.33 -0.20 -0.99
CA THR A 294 -41.75 0.30 -2.30
C THR A 294 -42.33 1.70 -2.10
N PRO A 295 -41.91 2.71 -2.89
CA PRO A 295 -42.57 4.00 -2.85
C PRO A 295 -44.01 3.80 -3.34
N GLU A 296 -45.00 4.12 -2.52
CA GLU A 296 -46.38 4.25 -3.01
C GLU A 296 -46.40 5.24 -4.18
N PRO A 297 -47.10 4.92 -5.29
CA PRO A 297 -47.31 5.88 -6.35
C PRO A 297 -48.13 7.03 -5.76
N ARG A 298 -47.59 8.25 -5.82
CA ARG A 298 -48.34 9.46 -5.51
C ARG A 298 -49.48 9.57 -6.52
N THR A 299 -50.67 9.11 -6.13
CA THR A 299 -51.91 9.61 -6.72
C THR A 299 -52.10 11.01 -6.16
N GLN A 300 -51.98 12.02 -7.01
CA GLN A 300 -52.59 13.32 -6.74
C GLN A 300 -53.42 13.76 -7.95
N PRO A 301 -54.58 14.39 -7.69
CA PRO A 301 -55.63 14.70 -8.66
C PRO A 301 -55.30 15.87 -9.60
#